data_AF-X0WUG8-F1
#
_entry.id   AF-X0WUG8-F1
#
_cell.length_a   1.000
_cell.length_b   1.000
_cell.length_c   1.000
_cell.angle_alpha   90.00
_cell.angle_beta   90.00
_cell.angle_gamma   90.00
#
_symmetry.space_group_name_H-M   'P 1'
#
loop_
_entity.id
_entity.type
_entity.pdbx_description
1 polymer ?
#
loop_
_entity_poly.entity_id
_entity_poly.type
_entity_poly.pdbx_seq_one_letter_code
_entity_poly.pdbx_strand_id
1 'polypeptide(L)'
;LEALIEGKLPPKGTVISHSVKAVCDECLRVKEEKKIKKFYRPYEIIPEPEKCLLEQGLLCYGIATRGGCGALCPQANMPCTGCYGPVEGVVDQGANFLSALSSIIDSNDPEEIQRIIDDIPDPAGTFYRYSLPDSLLRRARIK
;
A
#
# COMPACT_ATOMS: atom_id res chain seq x y z
N LEU A 1 -8.51 -25.08 -2.91
CA LEU A 1 -9.29 -26.11 -3.64
C LEU A 1 -9.33 -27.41 -2.83
N GLU A 2 -8.20 -27.93 -2.38
CA GLU A 2 -8.13 -29.13 -1.52
C GLU A 2 -9.05 -29.05 -0.28
N ALA A 3 -9.00 -27.95 0.47
CA ALA A 3 -9.87 -27.72 1.63
C ALA A 3 -11.38 -27.79 1.31
N LEU A 4 -11.78 -27.41 0.09
CA LEU A 4 -13.17 -27.51 -0.38
C LEU A 4 -13.53 -28.98 -0.69
N ILE A 5 -12.62 -29.71 -1.34
CA ILE A 5 -12.79 -31.12 -1.70
C ILE A 5 -12.87 -32.00 -0.45
N GLU A 6 -12.05 -31.72 0.56
CA GLU A 6 -12.04 -32.45 1.84
C GLU A 6 -13.18 -32.05 2.79
N GLY A 7 -14.01 -31.08 2.41
CA GLY A 7 -15.08 -30.54 3.28
C GLY A 7 -14.57 -29.76 4.50
N LYS A 8 -13.28 -29.41 4.55
CA LYS A 8 -12.64 -28.65 5.63
C LYS A 8 -12.58 -27.16 5.28
N LEU A 9 -13.75 -26.55 5.13
CA LEU A 9 -13.84 -25.13 4.80
C LEU A 9 -13.22 -24.26 5.90
N PRO A 10 -12.46 -23.22 5.54
CA PRO A 10 -12.02 -22.24 6.52
C PRO A 10 -13.23 -21.47 7.08
N PRO A 11 -13.09 -20.86 8.27
CA PRO A 11 -14.13 -20.03 8.85
C PRO A 11 -14.68 -18.99 7.86
N LYS A 12 -15.97 -18.66 7.99
CA LYS A 12 -16.57 -17.61 7.18
C LYS A 12 -15.82 -16.29 7.38
N GLY A 13 -15.47 -15.63 6.28
CA GLY A 13 -14.70 -14.39 6.30
C GLY A 13 -13.19 -14.59 6.22
N THR A 14 -12.70 -15.84 6.20
CA THR A 14 -11.28 -16.09 5.90
C THR A 14 -10.95 -15.63 4.49
N VAL A 15 -9.99 -14.71 4.41
CA VAL A 15 -9.35 -14.33 3.15
C VAL A 15 -8.31 -15.39 2.81
N ILE A 16 -8.44 -15.98 1.62
CA ILE A 16 -7.49 -17.00 1.15
C ILE A 16 -6.28 -16.27 0.55
N SER A 17 -5.26 -16.06 1.38
CA SER A 17 -3.95 -15.57 0.99
C SER A 17 -2.87 -16.43 1.62
N HIS A 18 -1.67 -16.45 1.03
CA HIS A 18 -0.54 -17.22 1.59
C HIS A 18 0.08 -16.57 2.84
N SER A 19 -0.38 -15.39 3.25
CA SER A 19 0.07 -14.71 4.47
C SER A 19 -1.03 -13.82 5.06
N VAL A 20 -1.07 -13.75 6.40
CA VAL A 20 -1.95 -12.84 7.16
C VAL A 20 -1.30 -11.47 7.40
N LYS A 21 0.01 -11.37 7.18
CA LYS A 21 0.79 -10.16 7.44
C LYS A 21 0.80 -9.22 6.23
N ALA A 22 1.50 -8.08 6.34
CA ALA A 22 1.66 -7.15 5.23
C ALA A 22 2.67 -7.67 4.20
N VAL A 23 2.63 -7.16 2.96
CA VAL A 23 3.64 -7.46 1.93
C VAL A 23 5.05 -7.09 2.40
N CYS A 24 5.18 -6.11 3.30
CA CYS A 24 6.45 -5.70 3.90
C CYS A 24 7.21 -6.85 4.58
N ASP A 25 6.53 -7.85 5.14
CA ASP A 25 7.15 -9.02 5.78
C ASP A 25 7.86 -9.95 4.77
N GLU A 26 7.41 -9.95 3.51
CA GLU A 26 7.99 -10.75 2.41
C GLU A 26 8.96 -9.93 1.55
N CYS A 27 9.00 -8.61 1.76
CA CYS A 27 9.80 -7.70 0.96
C CYS A 27 11.25 -7.68 1.44
N LEU A 28 12.17 -8.05 0.54
CA LEU A 28 13.61 -8.15 0.80
C LEU A 28 14.34 -6.79 0.92
N ARG A 29 13.67 -5.69 0.60
CA ARG A 29 14.26 -4.35 0.72
C ARG A 29 14.49 -3.96 2.17
N VAL A 30 15.62 -3.29 2.41
CA VAL A 30 16.03 -2.71 3.69
C VAL A 30 15.12 -1.54 4.03
N LYS A 31 14.65 -1.52 5.29
CA LYS A 31 13.71 -0.53 5.82
C LYS A 31 14.38 0.11 7.02
N GLU A 32 14.58 1.41 6.98
CA GLU A 32 15.21 2.17 8.06
C GLU A 32 14.17 3.08 8.73
N GLU A 33 14.33 4.40 8.62
CA GLU A 33 13.41 5.40 9.11
C GLU A 33 12.64 6.02 7.94
N LYS A 34 11.31 5.98 8.01
CA LYS A 34 10.43 6.52 6.97
C LYS A 34 10.25 8.01 7.17
N LYS A 35 11.15 8.80 6.58
CA LYS A 35 11.04 10.26 6.48
C LYS A 35 10.98 10.69 5.03
N ILE A 36 9.80 11.13 4.59
CA ILE A 36 9.55 11.52 3.20
C ILE A 36 9.37 13.02 3.11
N LYS A 37 10.11 13.63 2.17
CA LYS A 37 10.02 15.06 1.83
C LYS A 37 9.56 15.34 0.40
N LYS A 38 9.36 14.28 -0.39
CA LYS A 38 8.97 14.36 -1.79
C LYS A 38 8.42 13.02 -2.24
N PHE A 39 7.33 13.05 -3.01
CA PHE A 39 6.86 11.87 -3.73
C PHE A 39 7.30 11.93 -5.20
N TYR A 40 7.52 10.74 -5.76
CA TYR A 40 7.88 10.56 -7.16
C TYR A 40 6.92 9.58 -7.82
N ARG A 41 6.66 9.82 -9.10
CA ARG A 41 6.05 8.84 -9.98
C ARG A 41 7.11 7.83 -10.42
N PRO A 42 6.73 6.57 -10.70
CA PRO A 42 7.71 5.51 -11.01
C PRO A 42 8.67 5.81 -12.16
N TYR A 43 8.30 6.68 -13.11
CA TYR A 43 9.16 7.05 -14.23
C TYR A 43 10.09 8.25 -13.95
N GLU A 44 9.91 8.96 -12.84
CA GLU A 44 10.66 10.18 -12.52
C GLU A 44 12.02 9.90 -11.87
N ILE A 45 12.17 8.69 -11.30
CA ILE A 45 13.38 8.26 -10.62
C ILE A 45 13.74 6.84 -11.00
N ILE A 46 15.03 6.51 -10.88
CA ILE A 46 15.51 5.14 -10.88
C ILE A 46 15.72 4.76 -9.42
N PRO A 47 14.88 3.90 -8.83
CA PRO A 47 15.02 3.58 -7.42
C PRO A 47 16.24 2.70 -7.17
N GLU A 48 16.89 2.97 -6.03
CA GLU A 48 17.92 2.12 -5.44
C GLU A 48 17.34 0.74 -5.14
N PRO A 49 17.91 -0.36 -5.67
CA PRO A 49 17.30 -1.69 -5.59
C PRO A 49 17.12 -2.25 -4.18
N GLU A 50 18.03 -1.94 -3.25
CA GLU A 50 18.01 -2.52 -1.90
C GLU A 50 17.18 -1.70 -0.91
N LYS A 51 17.09 -0.39 -1.12
CA LYS A 51 16.39 0.52 -0.21
C LYS A 51 14.87 0.41 -0.38
N CYS A 52 14.11 0.56 0.70
CA CYS A 52 12.65 0.57 0.65
C CYS A 52 12.13 1.62 -0.36
N LEU A 53 11.26 1.20 -1.30
CA LEU A 53 10.71 2.11 -2.31
C LEU A 53 9.88 3.24 -1.69
N LEU A 54 9.17 2.96 -0.60
CA LEU A 54 8.39 3.98 0.11
C LEU A 54 9.31 5.06 0.70
N GLU A 55 10.43 4.67 1.28
CA GLU A 55 11.44 5.59 1.84
C GLU A 55 12.17 6.41 0.77
N GLN A 56 12.09 5.99 -0.49
CA GLN A 56 12.60 6.72 -1.65
C GLN A 56 11.55 7.66 -2.27
N GLY A 57 10.38 7.80 -1.65
CA GLY A 57 9.31 8.66 -2.15
C GLY A 57 8.41 8.01 -3.21
N LEU A 58 8.53 6.71 -3.47
CA LEU A 58 7.58 6.01 -4.34
C LEU A 58 6.39 5.51 -3.52
N LEU A 59 5.18 5.81 -3.96
CA LEU A 59 3.93 5.40 -3.29
C LEU A 59 3.76 3.86 -3.35
N CYS A 60 4.38 3.17 -2.39
CA CYS A 60 4.42 1.72 -2.30
C CYS A 60 3.42 1.22 -1.25
N TYR A 61 2.36 0.56 -1.73
CA TYR A 61 1.25 0.05 -0.92
C TYR A 61 1.59 -1.13 -0.02
N GLY A 62 2.84 -1.60 0.00
CA GLY A 62 3.23 -2.84 0.67
C GLY A 62 2.89 -2.85 2.17
N ILE A 63 2.91 -1.69 2.82
CA ILE A 63 2.60 -1.54 4.26
C ILE A 63 1.10 -1.71 4.57
N ALA A 64 0.22 -1.42 3.61
CA ALA A 64 -1.23 -1.47 3.78
C ALA A 64 -1.87 -2.67 3.05
N THR A 65 -1.06 -3.56 2.48
CA THR A 65 -1.53 -4.66 1.63
C THR A 65 -1.17 -5.99 2.23
N ARG A 66 -2.11 -6.93 2.19
CA ARG A 66 -1.88 -8.31 2.62
C ARG A 66 -0.80 -9.00 1.79
N GLY A 67 0.07 -9.75 2.45
CA GLY A 67 1.12 -10.56 1.85
C GLY A 67 0.61 -11.84 1.21
N GLY A 68 1.54 -12.68 0.80
CA GLY A 68 1.29 -13.97 0.15
C GLY A 68 1.50 -13.93 -1.36
N CYS A 69 1.97 -12.80 -1.88
CA CYS A 69 2.42 -12.66 -3.27
C CYS A 69 3.94 -12.73 -3.41
N GLY A 70 4.69 -12.81 -2.31
CA GLY A 70 6.15 -12.83 -2.31
C GLY A 70 6.79 -11.48 -2.62
N ALA A 71 6.05 -10.37 -2.53
CA ALA A 71 6.55 -9.02 -2.85
C ALA A 71 7.20 -8.91 -4.26
N LEU A 72 6.60 -9.56 -5.27
CA LEU A 72 7.14 -9.60 -6.64
C LEU A 72 7.33 -8.22 -7.26
N CYS A 73 6.41 -7.27 -7.08
CA CYS A 73 6.56 -5.94 -7.69
C CYS A 73 7.79 -5.19 -7.14
N PRO A 74 7.99 -5.08 -5.81
CA PRO A 74 9.22 -4.49 -5.26
C PRO A 74 10.51 -5.16 -5.72
N GLN A 75 10.49 -6.48 -5.96
CA GLN A 75 11.63 -7.21 -6.53
C GLN A 75 11.91 -6.81 -7.99
N ALA A 76 10.85 -6.52 -8.77
CA ALA A 76 10.96 -5.97 -10.11
C ALA A 76 11.17 -4.43 -10.14
N ASN A 77 11.64 -3.84 -9.04
CA ASN A 77 11.87 -2.40 -8.89
C ASN A 77 10.62 -1.52 -9.06
N MET A 78 9.42 -2.08 -8.85
CA MET A 78 8.14 -1.37 -8.94
C MET A 78 7.44 -1.32 -7.58
N PRO A 79 6.80 -0.19 -7.21
CA PRO A 79 6.04 -0.12 -5.97
C PRO A 79 4.90 -1.16 -5.97
N CYS A 80 4.63 -1.74 -4.79
CA CYS A 80 3.39 -2.49 -4.60
C CYS A 80 2.20 -1.55 -4.90
N THR A 81 1.20 -2.05 -5.61
CA THR A 81 0.00 -1.27 -5.97
C THR A 81 -1.23 -1.66 -5.14
N GLY A 82 -1.13 -2.67 -4.27
CA GLY A 82 -2.19 -3.01 -3.33
C GLY A 82 -3.24 -4.02 -3.80
N CYS A 83 -2.95 -4.85 -4.80
CA CYS A 83 -3.94 -5.73 -5.43
C CYS A 83 -4.48 -6.86 -4.52
N TYR A 84 -3.74 -7.28 -3.48
CA TYR A 84 -4.17 -8.34 -2.55
C TYR A 84 -5.11 -7.85 -1.45
N GLY A 85 -5.49 -6.58 -1.49
CA GLY A 85 -6.43 -5.98 -0.53
C GLY A 85 -5.82 -5.69 0.84
N PRO A 86 -6.65 -5.27 1.80
CA PRO A 86 -6.20 -4.79 3.10
C PRO A 86 -5.60 -5.91 3.96
N VAL A 87 -4.70 -5.50 4.86
CA VAL A 87 -4.22 -6.33 5.97
C VAL A 87 -5.39 -6.71 6.90
N GLU A 88 -5.19 -7.75 7.72
CA GLU A 88 -6.23 -8.20 8.64
C GLU A 88 -6.67 -7.11 9.63
N GLY A 89 -7.97 -7.03 9.89
CA GLY A 89 -8.57 -6.02 10.76
C GLY A 89 -8.76 -4.63 10.13
N VAL A 90 -8.26 -4.40 8.92
CA VAL A 90 -8.44 -3.12 8.21
C VAL A 90 -9.64 -3.18 7.29
N VAL A 91 -10.58 -2.25 7.48
CA VAL A 91 -11.81 -2.13 6.67
C VAL A 91 -11.53 -1.42 5.35
N ASP A 92 -10.77 -0.32 5.39
CA ASP A 92 -10.48 0.51 4.23
C ASP A 92 -8.97 0.57 4.00
N GLN A 93 -8.52 -0.10 2.94
CA GLN A 93 -7.12 -0.18 2.55
C GLN A 93 -6.54 1.21 2.21
N GLY A 94 -7.30 2.03 1.48
CA GLY A 94 -6.84 3.34 1.01
C GLY A 94 -6.70 4.31 2.17
N ALA A 95 -7.68 4.34 3.08
CA ALA A 95 -7.62 5.16 4.29
C ALA A 95 -6.49 4.71 5.24
N ASN A 96 -6.28 3.40 5.38
CA ASN A 96 -5.17 2.87 6.18
C ASN A 96 -3.81 3.26 5.59
N PHE A 97 -3.66 3.19 4.27
CA PHE A 97 -2.44 3.65 3.61
C PHE A 97 -2.24 5.16 3.76
N LEU A 98 -3.30 5.95 3.61
CA LEU A 98 -3.25 7.40 3.82
C LEU A 98 -2.83 7.76 5.25
N SER A 99 -3.35 7.04 6.25
CA SER A 99 -2.93 7.20 7.64
C SER A 99 -1.44 6.87 7.80
N ALA A 100 -0.96 5.76 7.23
CA ALA A 100 0.46 5.42 7.25
C ALA A 100 1.34 6.47 6.53
N LEU A 101 0.88 7.01 5.40
CA LEU A 101 1.57 8.08 4.67
C LEU A 101 1.66 9.37 5.50
N SER A 102 0.58 9.75 6.17
CA SER A 102 0.56 10.96 6.99
C SER A 102 1.58 10.91 8.14
N SER A 103 1.86 9.72 8.67
CA SER A 103 2.82 9.53 9.76
C SER A 103 4.29 9.52 9.31
N ILE A 104 4.56 9.46 8.01
CA ILE A 104 5.94 9.39 7.46
C ILE A 104 6.36 10.64 6.69
N ILE A 105 5.44 11.60 6.50
CA ILE A 105 5.78 12.93 5.98
C ILE A 105 6.60 13.66 7.05
N ASP A 106 7.85 13.99 6.72
CA ASP A 106 8.82 14.57 7.65
C ASP A 106 8.75 16.10 7.63
N SER A 107 7.57 16.64 7.95
CA SER A 107 7.36 18.08 8.09
C SER A 107 6.23 18.39 9.07
N ASN A 108 6.37 19.51 9.78
CA ASN A 108 5.33 20.12 10.61
C ASN A 108 4.84 21.46 10.04
N ASP A 109 5.40 21.91 8.91
CA ASP A 109 5.00 23.15 8.24
C ASP A 109 3.83 22.85 7.28
N PRO A 110 2.64 23.45 7.47
CA PRO A 110 1.50 23.24 6.59
C PRO A 110 1.79 23.51 5.11
N GLU A 111 2.63 24.50 4.79
CA GLU A 111 2.94 24.83 3.39
C GLU A 111 3.87 23.79 2.75
N GLU A 112 4.84 23.26 3.49
CA GLU A 112 5.68 22.15 3.03
C GLU A 112 4.86 20.86 2.89
N ILE A 113 3.99 20.53 3.85
CA ILE A 113 3.10 19.37 3.78
C ILE A 113 2.21 19.44 2.53
N GLN A 114 1.61 20.60 2.25
CA GLN A 114 0.78 20.76 1.07
C GLN A 114 1.58 20.51 -0.21
N ARG A 115 2.79 21.06 -0.32
CA ARG A 115 3.69 20.84 -1.47
C ARG A 115 4.03 19.36 -1.67
N ILE A 116 4.27 18.63 -0.58
CA ILE A 116 4.54 17.19 -0.62
C ILE A 116 3.30 16.42 -1.11
N ILE A 117 2.11 16.78 -0.62
CA ILE A 117 0.85 16.13 -1.03
C ILE A 117 0.56 16.42 -2.52
N ASP A 118 0.88 17.62 -3.00
CA ASP A 118 0.67 18.02 -4.39
C ASP A 118 1.50 17.21 -5.39
N ASP A 119 2.57 16.53 -4.96
CA ASP A 119 3.32 15.55 -5.77
C ASP A 119 2.47 14.30 -6.13
N ILE A 120 1.31 14.10 -5.49
CA ILE A 120 0.40 12.98 -5.74
C ILE A 120 -0.73 13.44 -6.68
N PRO A 121 -0.61 13.25 -8.01
CA PRO A 121 -1.54 13.85 -8.98
C PRO A 121 -2.94 13.23 -8.96
N ASP A 122 -3.05 11.96 -8.57
CA ASP A 122 -4.32 11.22 -8.53
C ASP A 122 -4.46 10.44 -7.22
N PRO A 123 -4.89 11.10 -6.13
CA PRO A 123 -5.09 10.42 -4.84
C PRO A 123 -6.13 9.30 -4.92
N ALA A 124 -7.21 9.48 -5.70
CA ALA A 124 -8.27 8.47 -5.77
C ALA A 124 -7.80 7.19 -6.49
N GLY A 125 -7.23 7.33 -7.69
CA GLY A 125 -6.73 6.18 -8.46
C GLY A 125 -5.41 5.61 -7.94
N THR A 126 -4.66 6.36 -7.15
CA THR A 126 -3.54 5.82 -6.37
C THR A 126 -4.06 5.04 -5.18
N PHE A 127 -4.94 5.64 -4.37
CA PHE A 127 -5.25 5.07 -3.06
C PHE A 127 -6.32 3.97 -3.07
N TYR A 128 -7.15 3.96 -4.09
CA TYR A 128 -8.32 3.09 -4.19
C TYR A 128 -8.35 2.26 -5.48
N ARG A 129 -7.18 2.03 -6.10
CA ARG A 129 -7.04 1.35 -7.40
C ARG A 129 -7.83 0.04 -7.51
N TYR A 130 -7.81 -0.78 -6.46
CA TYR A 130 -8.47 -2.09 -6.43
C TYR A 130 -9.60 -2.18 -5.40
N SER A 131 -9.73 -1.18 -4.53
CA SER A 131 -10.57 -1.25 -3.32
C SER A 131 -11.67 -0.18 -3.28
N LEU A 132 -11.80 0.68 -4.29
CA LEU A 132 -12.82 1.73 -4.31
C LEU A 132 -14.26 1.22 -4.01
N PRO A 133 -14.74 0.10 -4.60
CA PRO A 133 -16.10 -0.37 -4.35
C PRO A 133 -16.37 -0.78 -2.88
N ASP A 134 -15.33 -1.26 -2.19
CA ASP A 134 -15.41 -1.76 -0.81
C ASP A 134 -14.98 -0.71 0.24
N SER A 135 -14.37 0.40 -0.22
CA SER A 135 -13.95 1.52 0.63
C SER A 135 -15.08 2.16 1.43
N LEU A 136 -14.74 2.98 2.42
CA LEU A 136 -15.70 3.83 3.12
C LEU A 136 -16.25 4.93 2.20
N LEU A 137 -15.50 5.33 1.17
CA LEU A 137 -15.93 6.34 0.18
C LEU A 137 -17.04 5.82 -0.73
N ARG A 138 -17.01 4.54 -1.12
CA ARG A 138 -18.00 3.88 -2.01
C ARG A 138 -18.36 4.76 -3.23
N ARG A 139 -19.63 5.13 -3.36
CA ARG A 139 -20.19 6.02 -4.41
C ARG A 139 -20.26 7.47 -3.95
N ALA A 140 -19.27 7.97 -3.22
CA ALA A 140 -19.23 9.36 -2.79
C ALA A 140 -19.41 10.28 -4.02
N ARG A 141 -20.51 11.04 -4.02
CA ARG A 141 -20.69 12.12 -5.00
C ARG A 141 -19.92 13.32 -4.46
N ILE A 142 -18.79 13.63 -5.10
CA ILE A 142 -18.15 14.94 -4.94
C ILE A 142 -19.18 15.95 -5.46
N LYS A 143 -19.65 16.83 -4.58
CA LYS A 143 -20.51 17.96 -4.96
C LYS A 143 -19.67 19.09 -5.53
#